data_AF-A0A1T5CSN4-F1
#
_entry.id   AF-A0A1T5CSN4-F1
#
_cell.length_a   1.000
_cell.length_b   1.000
_cell.length_c   1.000
_cell.angle_alpha   90.00
_cell.angle_beta   90.00
_cell.angle_gamma   90.00
#
_symmetry.space_group_name_H-M   'P 1'
#
loop_
_entity.id
_entity.type
_entity.pdbx_description
1 polymer ?
#
loop_
_entity_poly.entity_id
_entity_poly.type
_entity_poly.pdbx_seq_one_letter_code
_entity_poly.pdbx_strand_id
1 'polypeptide(L)'
;MRNYLVLATALILSSVPAQARNLSQELARAPVVALSSAKPIHVVERCLLLIDYAPLATAYRPPETPNRGLIVWQTGDVVEIIKKEDGVTVLLRNTRLEKKARDCL
;
A
#
# COMPACT_ATOMS: atom_id res chain seq x y z
N MET A 1 6.47 -32.14 -37.09
CA MET A 1 6.16 -30.79 -36.58
C MET A 1 5.41 -30.93 -35.26
N ARG A 2 6.13 -31.01 -34.14
CA ARG A 2 5.55 -31.36 -32.83
C ARG A 2 6.40 -30.67 -31.77
N ASN A 3 6.21 -29.35 -31.60
CA ASN A 3 6.83 -28.58 -30.50
C ASN A 3 6.29 -27.14 -30.33
N TYR A 4 5.19 -26.75 -30.97
CA TYR A 4 4.65 -25.38 -30.83
C TYR A 4 3.52 -25.24 -29.79
N LEU A 5 2.99 -26.36 -29.27
CA LEU A 5 1.85 -26.32 -28.35
C LEU A 5 2.24 -25.93 -26.91
N VAL A 6 3.50 -26.14 -26.51
CA VAL A 6 3.96 -25.86 -25.13
C VAL A 6 4.38 -24.41 -24.93
N LEU A 7 4.77 -23.70 -26.00
CA LEU A 7 5.16 -22.29 -25.90
C LEU A 7 3.94 -21.37 -25.75
N ALA A 8 2.79 -21.76 -26.29
CA ALA A 8 1.58 -20.95 -26.25
C ALA A 8 0.90 -20.93 -24.87
N THR A 9 1.07 -21.97 -24.05
CA THR A 9 0.46 -22.02 -22.70
C THR A 9 1.28 -21.27 -21.65
N ALA A 10 2.58 -21.05 -21.87
CA ALA A 10 3.41 -20.26 -20.97
C ALA A 10 3.07 -18.75 -21.00
N LEU A 11 2.56 -18.25 -22.13
CA LEU A 11 2.20 -16.83 -22.30
C LEU A 11 0.86 -16.43 -21.67
N ILE A 12 -0.02 -17.39 -21.37
CA ILE A 12 -1.37 -17.12 -20.83
C ILE A 12 -1.32 -16.96 -19.30
N LEU A 13 -0.29 -17.49 -18.63
CA LEU A 13 -0.12 -17.37 -17.18
C LEU A 13 0.64 -16.10 -16.76
N SER A 14 1.30 -15.40 -17.69
CA SER A 14 2.03 -14.15 -17.40
C SER A 14 1.14 -12.91 -17.43
N SER A 15 -0.11 -13.01 -17.89
CA SER A 15 -1.08 -11.92 -17.84
C SER A 15 -1.99 -12.08 -16.63
N VAL A 16 -1.43 -12.06 -15.42
CA VAL A 16 -2.19 -11.46 -14.33
C VAL A 16 -2.23 -9.98 -14.73
N PRO A 17 -3.38 -9.42 -15.15
CA PRO A 17 -3.43 -7.98 -15.31
C PRO A 17 -3.03 -7.45 -13.94
N ALA A 18 -1.94 -6.68 -13.89
CA ALA A 18 -1.71 -5.77 -12.79
C ALA A 18 -2.99 -4.93 -12.78
N GLN A 19 -3.95 -5.31 -11.93
CA GLN A 19 -5.19 -4.57 -11.79
C GLN A 19 -4.70 -3.19 -11.39
N ALA A 20 -4.73 -2.25 -12.34
CA ALA A 20 -4.45 -0.86 -12.09
C ALA A 20 -5.56 -0.41 -11.16
N ARG A 21 -5.37 -0.68 -9.86
CA ARG A 21 -6.34 -0.37 -8.83
C ARG A 21 -6.55 1.11 -8.92
N ASN A 22 -7.82 1.51 -8.92
CA ASN A 22 -8.17 2.91 -8.98
C ASN A 22 -7.86 3.56 -7.62
N LEU A 23 -6.58 3.86 -7.39
CA LEU A 23 -6.07 4.56 -6.22
C LEU A 23 -6.86 5.85 -5.96
N SER A 24 -7.30 6.53 -7.02
CA SER A 24 -8.09 7.75 -6.87
C SER A 24 -9.44 7.52 -6.18
N GLN A 25 -10.12 6.39 -6.47
CA GLN A 25 -11.38 6.04 -5.81
C GLN A 25 -11.17 5.67 -4.34
N GLU A 26 -10.12 4.93 -4.01
CA GLU A 26 -9.80 4.61 -2.61
C GLU A 26 -9.40 5.87 -1.84
N LEU A 27 -8.59 6.74 -2.43
CA LEU A 27 -8.17 8.00 -1.81
C LEU A 27 -9.31 9.01 -1.64
N ALA A 28 -10.34 8.95 -2.50
CA ALA A 28 -11.55 9.78 -2.40
C ALA A 28 -12.41 9.42 -1.17
N ARG A 29 -12.25 8.22 -0.59
CA ARG A 29 -12.92 7.87 0.66
C ARG A 29 -12.26 8.60 1.82
N ALA A 30 -13.09 9.15 2.71
CA ALA A 30 -12.63 9.77 3.93
C ALA A 30 -11.87 8.74 4.81
N PRO A 31 -10.79 9.16 5.49
CA PRO A 31 -10.12 8.29 6.45
C PRO A 31 -11.06 8.01 7.63
N VAL A 32 -11.04 6.76 8.09
CA VAL A 32 -11.80 6.30 9.26
C VAL A 32 -11.01 6.51 10.53
N VAL A 33 -9.67 6.45 10.45
CA VAL A 33 -8.76 6.65 11.58
C VAL A 33 -7.60 7.52 11.14
N ALA A 34 -7.23 8.48 11.99
CA ALA A 34 -6.00 9.26 11.88
C ALA A 34 -5.14 9.02 13.12
N LEU A 35 -3.90 8.57 12.91
CA LEU A 35 -2.95 8.28 13.97
C LEU A 35 -1.72 9.17 13.80
N SER A 36 -1.16 9.68 14.88
CA SER A 36 0.04 10.53 14.85
C SER A 36 1.21 9.82 15.54
N SER A 37 2.42 10.01 15.03
CA SER A 37 3.66 9.53 15.64
C SER A 37 4.76 10.56 15.45
N ALA A 38 5.65 10.67 16.44
CA ALA A 38 6.90 11.44 16.35
C ALA A 38 8.00 10.66 15.61
N LYS A 39 7.77 9.38 15.26
CA LYS A 39 8.76 8.57 14.54
C LYS A 39 9.00 9.11 13.13
N PRO A 40 10.23 8.95 12.59
CA PRO A 40 10.51 9.30 11.20
C PRO A 40 9.67 8.51 10.20
N ILE A 41 9.30 9.13 9.08
CA ILE A 41 8.45 8.51 8.04
C ILE A 41 8.95 7.15 7.55
N HIS A 42 10.26 7.02 7.33
CA HIS A 42 10.84 5.77 6.82
C HIS A 42 10.75 4.62 7.84
N VAL A 43 10.72 4.92 9.14
CA VAL A 43 10.54 3.91 10.20
C VAL A 43 9.11 3.40 10.18
N VAL A 44 8.15 4.33 10.12
CA VAL A 44 6.72 4.01 10.07
C VAL A 44 6.37 3.26 8.79
N GLU A 45 6.85 3.71 7.63
CA GLU A 45 6.66 3.04 6.33
C GLU A 45 7.18 1.59 6.36
N ARG A 46 8.40 1.38 6.86
CA ARG A 46 8.99 0.04 6.96
C ARG A 46 8.21 -0.87 7.90
N CYS A 47 7.80 -0.37 9.07
CA CYS A 47 7.00 -1.16 10.00
C CYS A 47 5.66 -1.55 9.38
N LEU A 48 4.96 -0.61 8.74
CA LEU A 48 3.68 -0.88 8.09
C LEU A 48 3.80 -1.90 6.95
N LEU A 49 4.86 -1.83 6.12
CA LEU A 49 5.11 -2.82 5.07
C LEU A 49 5.36 -4.24 5.60
N LEU A 50 5.88 -4.36 6.83
CA LEU A 50 6.18 -5.63 7.48
C LEU A 50 5.01 -6.21 8.28
N ILE A 51 3.86 -5.52 8.30
CA ILE A 51 2.67 -6.04 8.93
C ILE A 51 2.23 -7.32 8.20
N ASP A 52 2.20 -8.43 8.94
CA ASP A 52 1.62 -9.70 8.48
C ASP A 52 0.09 -9.60 8.37
N TYR A 53 -0.39 -8.92 7.33
CA TYR A 53 -1.82 -8.65 7.11
C TYR A 53 -2.33 -9.21 5.79
N ALA A 54 -1.59 -8.99 4.70
CA ALA A 54 -1.93 -9.51 3.38
C ALA A 54 -0.67 -9.67 2.54
N PRO A 55 -0.65 -10.62 1.59
CA PRO A 55 0.48 -10.80 0.71
C PRO A 55 0.70 -9.53 -0.12
N LEU A 56 1.97 -9.14 -0.23
CA LEU A 56 2.47 -8.09 -1.12
C LEU A 56 1.84 -6.70 -0.85
N ALA A 57 2.52 -5.95 0.01
CA ALA A 57 2.30 -4.51 0.18
C ALA A 57 3.25 -3.73 -0.73
N THR A 58 2.73 -2.72 -1.41
CA THR A 58 3.53 -1.83 -2.26
C THR A 58 3.52 -0.42 -1.67
N ALA A 59 4.71 0.14 -1.46
CA ALA A 59 4.86 1.55 -1.13
C ALA A 59 4.94 2.39 -2.41
N TYR A 60 4.16 3.46 -2.47
CA TYR A 60 4.16 4.45 -3.54
C TYR A 60 4.39 5.84 -2.94
N ARG A 61 5.26 6.62 -3.58
CA ARG A 61 5.51 8.03 -3.23
C ARG A 61 5.23 8.88 -4.46
N PRO A 62 4.18 9.72 -4.45
CA PRO A 62 3.90 10.58 -5.59
C PRO A 62 5.01 11.64 -5.75
N PRO A 63 5.60 11.81 -6.95
CA PRO A 63 6.69 12.75 -7.16
C PRO A 63 6.29 14.21 -6.87
N GLU A 64 5.02 14.56 -7.06
CA GLU A 64 4.44 15.87 -6.78
C GLU A 64 4.26 16.17 -5.28
N THR A 65 4.21 15.14 -4.42
CA THR A 65 4.00 15.29 -2.99
C THR A 65 4.98 14.40 -2.20
N PRO A 66 6.27 14.79 -2.11
CA PRO A 66 7.30 13.95 -1.49
C PRO A 66 7.08 13.71 0.02
N ASN A 67 6.28 14.56 0.67
CA ASN A 67 5.87 14.42 2.06
C ASN A 67 4.75 13.39 2.25
N ARG A 68 4.26 12.76 1.18
CA ARG A 68 3.15 11.80 1.19
C ARG A 68 3.64 10.43 0.73
N GLY A 69 3.39 9.40 1.54
CA GLY A 69 3.58 8.01 1.19
C GLY A 69 2.23 7.28 1.16
N LEU A 70 2.08 6.32 0.27
CA LEU A 70 0.94 5.41 0.22
C LEU A 70 1.44 3.99 0.35
N ILE A 71 0.79 3.18 1.17
CA ILE A 71 0.98 1.73 1.19
C ILE A 71 -0.32 1.09 0.75
N VAL A 72 -0.23 0.24 -0.27
CA VAL A 72 -1.36 -0.44 -0.88
C VAL A 72 -1.13 -1.94 -0.78
N TRP A 73 -2.10 -2.66 -0.21
CA TRP A 73 -2.10 -4.11 -0.21
C TRP A 73 -2.95 -4.66 -1.35
N GLN A 74 -2.65 -5.89 -1.79
CA GLN A 74 -3.44 -6.57 -2.82
C GLN A 74 -4.91 -6.78 -2.43
N THR A 75 -5.24 -6.79 -1.15
CA THR A 75 -6.63 -6.82 -0.64
C THR A 75 -7.41 -5.55 -0.97
N GLY A 76 -6.73 -4.45 -1.29
CA GLY A 76 -7.34 -3.15 -1.55
C GLY A 76 -7.26 -2.18 -0.40
N ASP A 77 -6.63 -2.59 0.71
CA ASP A 77 -6.41 -1.70 1.82
C ASP A 77 -5.35 -0.67 1.45
N VAL A 78 -5.65 0.61 1.69
CA VAL A 78 -4.77 1.74 1.42
C VAL A 78 -4.52 2.48 2.72
N VAL A 79 -3.25 2.67 3.03
CA VAL A 79 -2.77 3.49 4.12
C VAL A 79 -2.02 4.68 3.54
N GLU A 80 -2.36 5.86 4.00
CA GLU A 80 -1.68 7.09 3.61
C GLU A 80 -0.85 7.60 4.78
N ILE A 81 0.38 8.02 4.50
CA ILE A 81 1.36 8.47 5.48
C ILE A 81 1.76 9.87 5.07
N ILE A 82 1.53 10.84 5.95
CA ILE A 82 1.80 12.25 5.70
C ILE A 82 2.88 12.71 6.67
N LYS A 83 4.04 13.10 6.14
CA LYS A 83 5.09 13.78 6.90
C LYS A 83 4.61 15.18 7.27
N LYS A 84 4.73 15.50 8.56
CA LYS A 84 4.54 16.83 9.15
C LYS A 84 5.88 17.33 9.72
N GLU A 85 5.91 18.56 10.20
CA GLU A 85 7.11 19.16 10.81
C GLU A 85 7.59 18.33 12.01
N ASP A 86 6.66 17.94 12.89
CA ASP A 86 6.96 17.24 14.15
C ASP A 86 6.79 15.71 14.09
N GLY A 87 6.68 15.13 12.89
CA GLY A 87 6.54 13.67 12.75
C GLY A 87 5.70 13.23 11.57
N VAL A 88 4.82 12.26 11.78
CA VAL A 88 3.95 11.70 10.75
C VAL A 88 2.52 11.51 11.21
N THR A 89 1.60 11.61 10.25
CA THR A 89 0.21 11.20 10.41
C THR A 89 -0.08 10.04 9.48
N VAL A 90 -0.57 8.93 10.04
CA VAL A 90 -1.04 7.76 9.31
C VAL A 90 -2.56 7.81 9.22
N LEU A 91 -3.07 7.84 8.00
CA LEU A 91 -4.49 7.87 7.67
C LEU A 91 -4.91 6.48 7.16
N LEU A 92 -5.82 5.86 7.88
CA LEU A 92 -6.40 4.56 7.56
C LEU A 92 -7.81 4.76 7.02
N ARG A 93 -8.10 4.13 5.87
CA ARG A 93 -9.44 4.16 5.24
C ARG A 93 -10.28 2.92 5.56
N ASN A 94 -9.76 2.05 6.41
CA ASN A 94 -10.44 0.91 7.00
C ASN A 94 -9.94 0.73 8.44
N THR A 95 -10.70 -0.01 9.26
CA THR A 95 -10.33 -0.32 10.65
C THR A 95 -9.52 -1.61 10.79
N ARG A 96 -9.42 -2.44 9.73
CA ARG A 96 -8.76 -3.75 9.78
C ARG A 96 -7.28 -3.66 10.14
N LEU A 97 -6.63 -2.59 9.68
CA LEU A 97 -5.21 -2.34 9.92
C LEU A 97 -4.94 -1.53 11.19
N GLU A 98 -5.96 -1.04 11.88
CA GLU A 98 -5.81 -0.05 12.95
C GLU A 98 -4.90 -0.52 14.09
N LYS A 99 -5.18 -1.69 14.66
CA LYS A 99 -4.39 -2.23 15.78
C LYS A 99 -2.92 -2.36 15.40
N LYS A 100 -2.64 -3.00 14.26
CA LYS A 100 -1.27 -3.25 13.79
C LYS A 100 -0.56 -1.96 13.39
N ALA A 101 -1.29 -0.98 12.84
CA ALA A 101 -0.75 0.34 12.55
C ALA A 101 -0.37 1.10 13.83
N ARG A 102 -1.16 0.99 14.91
CA ARG A 102 -0.82 1.58 16.22
C ARG A 102 0.48 1.01 16.77
N ASP A 103 0.72 -0.29 16.62
CA ASP A 103 1.96 -0.93 17.08
C ASP A 103 3.22 -0.39 16.36
N CYS A 104 3.05 0.19 15.17
CA CYS A 104 4.13 0.80 14.39
C CYS A 104 4.46 2.25 14.79
N LEU A 105 3.59 2.92 15.52
CA LEU A 105 3.67 4.36 15.83
C LEU A 105 4.33 4.64 17.17
#